data_AF-A0A653J8P1-F1
#
_entry.id   AF-A0A653J8P1-F1
#
_cell.length_a   1.000
_cell.length_b   1.000
_cell.length_c   1.000
_cell.angle_alpha   90.00
_cell.angle_beta   90.00
_cell.angle_gamma   90.00
#
_symmetry.space_group_name_H-M   'P 1'
#
loop_
_entity.id
_entity.type
_entity.pdbx_description
1 polymer ?
#
loop_
_entity_poly.entity_id
_entity_poly.type
_entity_poly.pdbx_seq_one_letter_code
_entity_poly.pdbx_strand_id
1 'polypeptide(L)'
;MAIYRTYTVRRGDTLSGIAHTFATSVAALQELNALPDANRLKVGQTLKVMRVSDTFRVGEAGDTLAHVATRARVDPRTLAQANGGAPLDSDIGGRPIVVPSSAPTAGPVPPPGHKLGQLSAKYECGNRGPGTVSTGRGDSGGASYGQYQLASKKDQPRLFLASAEGSPYAARFARMEQGDSDFTAAWKLCASELGASFGDAQHAYIQRTHYAPQCARIQKRTGVDVTKLSATLRDVVWSTAVQHGSGSDIVADAIAGLEVQPGAADFETRLIDAIYLERGRRNTDGVLVHFAKNSLKVQEGIAARFRSERNDAQAMLSAELVKQTIAAAVLSPPPEVDASSESQEAFLARIASRMSDADVSALLEHYGDDETRADFERGRKVLVSLRRSTDWSQAELGKYDDPMILIWKTGASISVKRFIGNTEPAGCYAFGHVRAARGSSVDFDRDGRCDLGRLRAGVYHFRPEQHPHLGAIWRARDIQVVDRDCNHDGKFTPDLPTSGDKTDPCNAGTTMYIHKGGTSFTGSAGCQTLPPADFDALRTSVGEQPSLDYILINAS
;
A
#
# COMPACT_ATOMS: atom_id res chain seq x y z
N MET A 1 -33.57 -16.61 -15.49
CA MET A 1 -33.73 -15.86 -16.77
C MET A 1 -32.49 -16.09 -17.62
N ALA A 2 -32.61 -16.14 -18.95
CA ALA A 2 -31.50 -16.47 -19.84
C ALA A 2 -30.33 -15.48 -19.69
N ILE A 3 -29.11 -16.01 -19.49
CA ILE A 3 -27.86 -15.27 -19.20
C ILE A 3 -27.20 -14.62 -20.43
N TYR A 4 -27.89 -14.62 -21.58
CA TYR A 4 -27.40 -14.10 -22.84
C TYR A 4 -28.40 -13.14 -23.49
N ARG A 5 -27.88 -12.14 -24.20
CA ARG A 5 -28.61 -11.30 -25.16
C ARG A 5 -28.32 -11.78 -26.58
N THR A 6 -29.16 -11.44 -27.55
CA THR A 6 -28.93 -11.72 -28.96
C THR A 6 -28.35 -10.49 -29.68
N TYR A 7 -27.34 -10.71 -30.52
CA TYR A 7 -26.70 -9.73 -31.41
C TYR A 7 -26.88 -10.17 -32.87
N THR A 8 -27.38 -9.27 -33.72
CA THR A 8 -27.55 -9.56 -35.15
C THR A 8 -26.35 -9.00 -35.93
N VAL A 9 -25.61 -9.89 -36.59
CA VAL A 9 -24.39 -9.59 -37.37
C VAL A 9 -24.67 -8.56 -38.45
N ARG A 10 -23.86 -7.51 -38.51
CA ARG A 10 -23.95 -6.41 -39.48
C ARG A 10 -22.88 -6.55 -40.57
N ARG A 11 -23.07 -5.82 -41.68
CA ARG A 11 -22.10 -5.81 -42.78
C ARG A 11 -20.78 -5.22 -42.29
N GLY A 12 -19.70 -6.01 -42.38
CA GLY A 12 -18.35 -5.63 -41.92
C GLY A 12 -17.98 -6.19 -40.55
N ASP A 13 -18.91 -6.83 -39.83
CA ASP A 13 -18.60 -7.48 -38.56
C ASP A 13 -17.74 -8.74 -38.78
N THR A 14 -16.73 -8.91 -37.93
CA THR A 14 -15.97 -10.16 -37.79
C THR A 14 -16.27 -10.79 -36.44
N LEU A 15 -16.11 -12.12 -36.32
CA LEU A 15 -16.37 -12.79 -35.05
C LEU A 15 -15.39 -12.34 -33.95
N SER A 16 -14.17 -11.98 -34.32
CA SER A 16 -13.17 -11.36 -33.43
C SER A 16 -13.57 -9.96 -33.00
N GLY A 17 -14.07 -9.12 -33.91
CA GLY A 17 -14.56 -7.78 -33.59
C GLY A 17 -15.79 -7.82 -32.67
N ILE A 18 -16.72 -8.74 -32.93
CA ILE A 18 -17.88 -8.97 -32.06
C ILE A 18 -17.41 -9.51 -30.69
N ALA A 19 -16.51 -10.48 -30.66
CA ALA A 19 -15.97 -11.02 -29.41
C ALA A 19 -15.28 -9.92 -28.58
N HIS A 20 -14.50 -9.05 -29.22
CA HIS A 20 -13.89 -7.89 -28.58
C HIS A 20 -14.95 -6.93 -28.01
N THR A 21 -15.96 -6.59 -28.82
CA THR A 21 -17.06 -5.67 -28.46
C THR A 21 -17.84 -6.17 -27.25
N PHE A 22 -18.04 -7.49 -27.15
CA PHE A 22 -18.75 -8.13 -26.04
C PHE A 22 -17.80 -8.73 -24.99
N ALA A 23 -16.54 -8.33 -25.00
CA ALA A 23 -15.51 -8.74 -24.04
C ALA A 23 -15.40 -10.26 -23.79
N THR A 24 -15.59 -11.07 -24.84
CA THR A 24 -15.45 -12.54 -24.83
C THR A 24 -14.32 -12.98 -25.76
N SER A 25 -14.00 -14.27 -25.82
CA SER A 25 -13.09 -14.83 -26.83
C SER A 25 -13.86 -15.35 -28.04
N VAL A 26 -13.17 -15.46 -29.19
CA VAL A 26 -13.72 -16.03 -30.41
C VAL A 26 -14.16 -17.47 -30.17
N ALA A 27 -13.33 -18.27 -29.50
CA ALA A 27 -13.64 -19.66 -29.16
C ALA A 27 -14.90 -19.79 -28.29
N ALA A 28 -15.02 -18.99 -27.23
CA ALA A 28 -16.19 -19.01 -26.36
C ALA A 28 -17.46 -18.54 -27.08
N LEU A 29 -17.35 -17.55 -27.97
CA LEU A 29 -18.48 -17.07 -28.75
C LEU A 29 -18.91 -18.06 -29.85
N GLN A 30 -17.97 -18.81 -30.42
CA GLN A 30 -18.25 -19.92 -31.34
C GLN A 30 -18.95 -21.07 -30.63
N GLU A 31 -18.44 -21.48 -29.48
CA GLU A 31 -18.98 -22.59 -28.68
C GLU A 31 -20.41 -22.25 -28.20
N LEU A 32 -20.61 -21.04 -27.66
CA LEU A 32 -21.92 -20.54 -27.21
C LEU A 32 -22.99 -20.55 -28.30
N ASN A 33 -22.58 -20.42 -29.56
CA ASN A 33 -23.46 -20.34 -30.72
C ASN A 33 -23.40 -21.56 -31.64
N ALA A 34 -22.65 -22.59 -31.25
CA ALA A 34 -22.36 -23.78 -32.05
C ALA A 34 -21.96 -23.44 -33.51
N LEU A 35 -21.07 -22.45 -33.68
CA LEU A 35 -20.64 -22.00 -35.01
C LEU A 35 -19.57 -22.94 -35.58
N PRO A 36 -19.79 -23.55 -36.76
CA PRO A 36 -18.85 -24.50 -37.34
C PRO A 36 -17.58 -23.84 -37.91
N ASP A 37 -17.61 -22.54 -38.21
CA ASP A 37 -16.46 -21.79 -38.75
C ASP A 37 -16.51 -20.32 -38.29
N ALA A 38 -15.42 -19.85 -37.66
CA ALA A 38 -15.27 -18.50 -37.10
C ALA A 38 -15.22 -17.40 -38.18
N ASN A 39 -14.84 -17.75 -39.41
CA ASN A 39 -14.60 -16.79 -40.48
C ASN A 39 -15.80 -16.60 -41.40
N ARG A 40 -16.91 -17.31 -41.16
CA ARG A 40 -18.09 -17.33 -42.03
C ARG A 40 -19.35 -16.82 -41.34
N LEU A 41 -19.28 -15.60 -40.81
CA LEU A 41 -20.47 -14.90 -40.33
C LEU A 41 -21.32 -14.38 -41.49
N LYS A 42 -22.63 -14.64 -41.45
CA LYS A 42 -23.58 -14.08 -42.44
C LYS A 42 -24.21 -12.82 -41.89
N VAL A 43 -24.25 -11.75 -42.70
CA VAL A 43 -25.00 -10.54 -42.34
C VAL A 43 -26.47 -10.90 -42.11
N GLY A 44 -27.03 -10.45 -40.98
CA GLY A 44 -28.37 -10.81 -40.51
C GLY A 44 -28.45 -12.05 -39.62
N GLN A 45 -27.34 -12.79 -39.43
CA GLN A 45 -27.28 -13.92 -38.50
C GLN A 45 -27.38 -13.43 -37.05
N THR A 46 -28.17 -14.12 -36.22
CA THR A 46 -28.32 -13.76 -34.81
C THR A 46 -27.45 -14.66 -33.93
N LEU A 47 -26.59 -14.05 -33.13
CA LEU A 47 -25.68 -14.70 -32.17
C LEU A 47 -26.13 -14.41 -30.74
N LYS A 48 -26.06 -15.39 -29.86
CA LYS A 48 -26.11 -15.24 -28.40
C LYS A 48 -24.77 -14.66 -27.92
N VAL A 49 -24.83 -13.55 -27.20
CA VAL A 49 -23.72 -12.86 -26.56
C VAL A 49 -24.05 -12.69 -25.07
N MET A 50 -23.14 -13.00 -24.15
CA MET A 50 -23.45 -12.98 -22.71
C MET A 50 -23.73 -11.56 -22.20
N ARG A 51 -24.64 -11.43 -21.21
CA ARG A 51 -24.88 -10.15 -20.50
C ARG A 51 -23.89 -10.03 -19.36
N VAL A 52 -22.98 -9.06 -19.44
CA VAL A 52 -22.03 -8.75 -18.36
C VAL A 52 -22.72 -7.79 -17.39
N SER A 53 -23.21 -8.28 -16.26
CA SER A 53 -23.33 -7.46 -15.05
C SER A 53 -22.15 -7.86 -14.18
N ASP A 54 -21.14 -7.00 -14.17
CA ASP A 54 -19.90 -7.07 -13.41
C ASP A 54 -19.21 -8.43 -13.38
N THR A 55 -18.44 -8.75 -14.43
CA THR A 55 -17.40 -9.79 -14.34
C THR A 55 -16.09 -9.31 -14.91
N PHE A 56 -15.09 -9.31 -14.02
CA PHE A 56 -13.65 -9.29 -14.26
C PHE A 56 -13.26 -10.30 -15.35
N ARG A 57 -12.39 -9.90 -16.29
CA ARG A 57 -11.88 -10.80 -17.34
C ARG A 57 -10.82 -11.74 -16.77
N VAL A 58 -11.12 -13.03 -16.96
CA VAL A 58 -10.28 -14.14 -17.45
C VAL A 58 -8.88 -14.26 -16.83
N GLY A 59 -8.65 -15.36 -16.10
CA GLY A 59 -7.32 -15.70 -15.60
C GLY A 59 -6.31 -15.87 -16.73
N GLU A 60 -5.10 -15.40 -16.51
CA GLU A 60 -3.96 -15.67 -17.36
C GLU A 60 -3.46 -17.10 -17.11
N ALA A 61 -2.58 -17.62 -17.97
CA ALA A 61 -1.91 -18.89 -17.70
C ALA A 61 -1.09 -18.75 -16.41
N GLY A 62 -1.41 -19.56 -15.39
CA GLY A 62 -0.83 -19.46 -14.04
C GLY A 62 -1.71 -18.73 -13.01
N ASP A 63 -2.89 -18.24 -13.39
CA ASP A 63 -3.87 -17.69 -12.42
C ASP A 63 -4.58 -18.82 -11.65
N THR A 64 -5.01 -18.56 -10.42
CA THR A 64 -5.67 -19.58 -9.56
C THR A 64 -7.06 -19.13 -9.14
N LEU A 65 -7.92 -20.09 -8.77
CA LEU A 65 -9.25 -19.78 -8.22
C LEU A 65 -9.17 -18.89 -6.97
N ALA A 66 -8.11 -19.02 -6.15
CA ALA A 66 -7.84 -18.18 -4.99
C ALA A 66 -7.53 -16.72 -5.36
N HIS A 67 -6.77 -16.50 -6.43
CA HIS A 67 -6.47 -15.17 -6.93
C HIS A 67 -7.74 -14.48 -7.46
N VAL A 68 -8.58 -15.21 -8.20
CA VAL A 68 -9.86 -14.69 -8.70
C VAL A 68 -10.81 -14.37 -7.54
N ALA A 69 -10.86 -15.21 -6.50
CA ALA A 69 -11.67 -14.97 -5.30
C ALA A 69 -11.26 -13.70 -4.55
N THR A 70 -9.95 -13.52 -4.37
CA THR A 70 -9.37 -12.32 -3.74
C THR A 70 -9.70 -11.06 -4.54
N ARG A 71 -9.53 -11.11 -5.87
CA ARG A 71 -9.82 -9.99 -6.78
C ARG A 71 -11.31 -9.63 -6.80
N ALA A 72 -12.16 -10.66 -6.80
CA ALA A 72 -13.61 -10.52 -6.82
C ALA A 72 -14.22 -10.22 -5.44
N ARG A 73 -13.40 -10.23 -4.36
CA ARG A 73 -13.84 -10.08 -2.95
C ARG A 73 -14.92 -11.09 -2.54
N VAL A 74 -14.87 -12.27 -3.12
CA VAL A 74 -15.78 -13.39 -2.83
C VAL A 74 -15.03 -14.45 -2.05
N ASP A 75 -15.70 -15.12 -1.11
CA ASP A 75 -15.13 -16.25 -0.41
C ASP A 75 -14.60 -17.31 -1.40
N PRO A 76 -13.31 -17.70 -1.32
CA PRO A 76 -12.70 -18.62 -2.27
C PRO A 76 -13.43 -19.96 -2.38
N ARG A 77 -13.98 -20.49 -1.29
CA ARG A 77 -14.71 -21.77 -1.31
C ARG A 77 -16.06 -21.64 -2.02
N THR A 78 -16.74 -20.52 -1.83
CA THR A 78 -17.99 -20.19 -2.54
C THR A 78 -17.73 -20.03 -4.04
N LEU A 79 -16.61 -19.40 -4.39
CA LEU A 79 -16.17 -19.31 -5.78
C LEU A 79 -15.82 -20.69 -6.36
N ALA A 80 -15.09 -21.53 -5.64
CA ALA A 80 -14.79 -22.90 -6.08
C ALA A 80 -16.05 -23.74 -6.28
N GLN A 81 -17.03 -23.66 -5.36
CA GLN A 81 -18.30 -24.37 -5.50
C GLN A 81 -19.11 -23.92 -6.72
N ALA A 82 -19.14 -22.61 -7.01
CA ALA A 82 -19.77 -22.07 -8.21
C ALA A 82 -19.07 -22.51 -9.52
N ASN A 83 -17.82 -23.00 -9.41
CA ASN A 83 -17.00 -23.47 -10.52
C ASN A 83 -16.71 -24.98 -10.44
N GLY A 84 -17.66 -25.76 -9.93
CA GLY A 84 -17.60 -27.23 -9.95
C GLY A 84 -16.72 -27.86 -8.87
N GLY A 85 -16.38 -27.11 -7.81
CA GLY A 85 -15.57 -27.58 -6.68
C GLY A 85 -14.07 -27.68 -6.98
N ALA A 86 -13.58 -26.96 -7.98
CA ALA A 86 -12.18 -27.05 -8.40
C ALA A 86 -11.20 -26.51 -7.32
N PRO A 87 -9.97 -27.06 -7.23
CA PRO A 87 -8.98 -26.65 -6.24
C PRO A 87 -8.61 -25.17 -6.36
N LEU A 88 -8.49 -24.50 -5.21
CA LEU A 88 -8.25 -23.06 -5.14
C LEU A 88 -6.89 -22.63 -5.70
N ASP A 89 -5.92 -23.53 -5.64
CA ASP A 89 -4.53 -23.38 -6.04
C ASP A 89 -4.23 -23.97 -7.43
N SER A 90 -5.21 -24.64 -8.03
CA SER A 90 -5.05 -25.15 -9.40
C SER A 90 -5.02 -24.00 -10.39
N ASP A 91 -4.03 -24.04 -11.29
CA ASP A 91 -4.00 -23.18 -12.46
C ASP A 91 -5.32 -23.35 -13.21
N ILE A 92 -6.03 -22.24 -13.38
CA ILE A 92 -7.31 -22.25 -14.07
C ILE A 92 -7.12 -22.32 -15.58
N GLY A 93 -5.89 -22.27 -16.09
CA GLY A 93 -5.53 -22.59 -17.48
C GLY A 93 -6.23 -21.68 -18.49
N GLY A 94 -6.46 -20.42 -18.11
CA GLY A 94 -7.22 -19.47 -18.93
C GLY A 94 -8.73 -19.71 -18.97
N ARG A 95 -9.27 -20.67 -18.20
CA ARG A 95 -10.70 -20.99 -18.22
C ARG A 95 -11.52 -19.86 -17.55
N PRO A 96 -12.71 -19.54 -18.09
CA PRO A 96 -13.61 -18.57 -17.47
C PRO A 96 -14.05 -19.04 -16.07
N ILE A 97 -14.03 -18.13 -15.08
CA ILE A 97 -14.48 -18.39 -13.71
C ILE A 97 -15.80 -17.65 -13.44
N VAL A 98 -16.81 -18.39 -12.99
CA VAL A 98 -18.15 -17.90 -12.64
C VAL A 98 -18.15 -17.37 -11.21
N VAL A 99 -18.35 -16.05 -11.05
CA VAL A 99 -18.48 -15.41 -9.72
C VAL A 99 -19.97 -15.19 -9.41
N PRO A 100 -20.55 -15.82 -8.37
CA PRO A 100 -21.97 -15.66 -8.04
C PRO A 100 -22.27 -14.32 -7.35
N SER A 101 -23.23 -13.57 -7.90
CA SER A 101 -23.65 -12.22 -7.44
C SER A 101 -24.30 -12.16 -6.04
N SER A 102 -24.55 -13.29 -5.39
CA SER A 102 -25.17 -13.39 -4.04
C SER A 102 -24.26 -13.99 -2.98
N ALA A 103 -22.96 -14.15 -3.25
CA ALA A 103 -22.03 -14.71 -2.29
C ALA A 103 -21.69 -13.73 -1.15
N PRO A 104 -21.53 -14.20 0.10
CA PRO A 104 -21.06 -13.37 1.20
C PRO A 104 -19.67 -12.82 0.88
N THR A 105 -19.50 -11.50 1.02
CA THR A 105 -18.21 -10.82 0.86
C THR A 105 -17.25 -11.25 1.95
N ALA A 106 -15.99 -11.49 1.59
CA ALA A 106 -14.92 -11.62 2.58
C ALA A 106 -14.86 -10.31 3.39
N GLY A 107 -14.72 -10.41 4.72
CA GLY A 107 -14.70 -9.26 5.62
C GLY A 107 -13.66 -8.18 5.23
N PRO A 108 -13.78 -6.96 5.78
CA PRO A 108 -13.01 -5.81 5.33
C PRO A 108 -11.49 -6.05 5.35
N VAL A 109 -10.88 -6.00 4.16
CA VAL A 109 -9.43 -5.92 3.97
C VAL A 109 -9.01 -4.47 4.23
N PRO A 110 -7.93 -4.21 5.02
CA PRO A 110 -7.44 -2.86 5.26
C PRO A 110 -6.95 -2.17 3.97
N PRO A 111 -6.85 -0.84 3.93
CA PRO A 111 -6.43 -0.10 2.74
C PRO A 111 -5.00 -0.47 2.31
N PRO A 112 -4.62 -0.25 1.04
CA PRO A 112 -3.26 -0.53 0.56
C PRO A 112 -2.24 0.36 1.29
N GLY A 113 -1.12 -0.21 1.76
CA GLY A 113 0.04 0.55 2.23
C GLY A 113 0.58 0.18 3.63
N HIS A 114 -0.26 -0.30 4.55
CA HIS A 114 0.17 -0.69 5.91
C HIS A 114 -0.16 -2.16 6.20
N LYS A 115 0.86 -2.99 6.40
CA LYS A 115 0.68 -4.39 6.82
C LYS A 115 0.42 -4.40 8.33
N LEU A 116 -0.73 -4.91 8.73
CA LEU A 116 -1.11 -5.03 10.14
C LEU A 116 -0.05 -5.85 10.92
N GLY A 117 0.21 -5.47 12.16
CA GLY A 117 1.25 -6.06 13.02
C GLY A 117 2.68 -5.59 12.75
N GLN A 118 2.88 -4.53 11.97
CA GLN A 118 4.22 -3.98 11.67
C GLN A 118 4.94 -3.47 12.93
N LEU A 119 4.24 -2.76 13.82
CA LEU A 119 4.74 -2.25 15.09
C LEU A 119 5.37 -3.35 15.94
N SER A 120 4.65 -4.46 16.09
CA SER A 120 5.02 -5.54 17.01
C SER A 120 5.93 -6.59 16.37
N ALA A 121 6.04 -6.61 15.03
CA ALA A 121 6.83 -7.60 14.29
C ALA A 121 8.28 -7.70 14.79
N LYS A 122 8.94 -6.57 15.07
CA LYS A 122 10.32 -6.58 15.60
C LYS A 122 10.46 -7.21 16.97
N TYR A 123 9.39 -7.21 17.78
CA TYR A 123 9.38 -7.80 19.12
C TYR A 123 8.84 -9.24 19.15
N GLU A 124 7.88 -9.55 18.30
CA GLU A 124 7.18 -10.84 18.26
C GLU A 124 7.94 -11.85 17.41
N CYS A 125 8.35 -11.40 16.22
CA CYS A 125 9.04 -12.21 15.25
C CYS A 125 10.56 -12.08 15.39
N GLY A 126 11.11 -10.93 15.80
CA GLY A 126 12.58 -10.77 15.92
C GLY A 126 13.33 -11.14 14.62
N ASN A 127 12.78 -10.74 13.47
CA ASN A 127 13.21 -11.14 12.11
C ASN A 127 13.07 -12.64 11.77
N ARG A 128 12.32 -13.42 12.56
CA ARG A 128 12.04 -14.83 12.27
C ARG A 128 11.11 -14.95 11.06
N GLY A 129 11.58 -15.62 10.02
CA GLY A 129 10.81 -15.91 8.81
C GLY A 129 9.75 -17.01 9.03
N PRO A 130 8.90 -17.26 8.02
CA PRO A 130 7.81 -18.24 8.10
C PRO A 130 8.27 -19.69 8.35
N GLY A 131 9.56 -19.97 8.16
CA GLY A 131 10.19 -21.27 8.38
C GLY A 131 10.92 -21.43 9.71
N THR A 132 10.92 -20.40 10.58
CA THR A 132 11.64 -20.50 11.85
C THR A 132 11.03 -21.57 12.75
N VAL A 133 11.86 -22.46 13.28
CA VAL A 133 11.46 -23.49 14.24
C VAL A 133 12.38 -23.45 15.46
N SER A 134 11.78 -23.31 16.64
CA SER A 134 12.45 -23.53 17.94
C SER A 134 12.18 -24.97 18.38
N THR A 135 13.22 -25.69 18.82
CA THR A 135 13.10 -27.09 19.27
C THR A 135 12.50 -27.23 20.67
N GLY A 136 12.44 -26.15 21.46
CA GLY A 136 11.83 -26.14 22.80
C GLY A 136 12.48 -27.10 23.80
N ARG A 137 13.78 -27.39 23.67
CA ARG A 137 14.50 -28.33 24.57
C ARG A 137 14.58 -27.74 25.99
N GLY A 138 13.62 -28.11 26.85
CA GLY A 138 13.46 -27.59 28.21
C GLY A 138 12.22 -26.72 28.43
N ASP A 139 11.45 -26.41 27.39
CA ASP A 139 10.28 -25.53 27.46
C ASP A 139 8.96 -26.31 27.60
N SER A 140 8.03 -25.73 28.36
CA SER A 140 6.70 -26.30 28.60
C SER A 140 5.79 -26.34 27.36
N GLY A 141 6.19 -25.71 26.24
CA GLY A 141 5.41 -25.57 25.00
C GLY A 141 5.76 -26.53 23.84
N GLY A 142 6.83 -27.31 23.96
CA GLY A 142 7.33 -28.14 22.85
C GLY A 142 7.95 -27.31 21.73
N ALA A 143 8.14 -27.90 20.56
CA ALA A 143 8.66 -27.16 19.40
C ALA A 143 7.67 -26.05 18.97
N SER A 144 8.21 -24.92 18.51
CA SER A 144 7.42 -23.75 18.10
C SER A 144 7.73 -23.36 16.66
N TYR A 145 6.69 -23.10 15.87
CA TYR A 145 6.77 -23.04 14.40
C TYR A 145 6.35 -21.69 13.82
N GLY A 146 7.07 -21.24 12.81
CA GLY A 146 6.72 -20.08 11.99
C GLY A 146 6.97 -18.73 12.65
N GLN A 147 6.55 -17.67 11.94
CA GLN A 147 6.84 -16.28 12.33
C GLN A 147 6.21 -15.92 13.70
N TYR A 148 5.05 -16.53 14.02
CA TYR A 148 4.32 -16.35 15.28
C TYR A 148 4.61 -17.41 16.34
N GLN A 149 5.58 -18.31 16.11
CA GLN A 149 5.98 -19.36 17.05
C GLN A 149 4.80 -20.18 17.60
N LEU A 150 4.03 -20.76 16.68
CA LEU A 150 2.91 -21.66 16.96
C LEU A 150 3.41 -22.89 17.74
N ALA A 151 3.07 -22.97 19.03
CA ALA A 151 3.55 -24.01 19.93
C ALA A 151 2.83 -25.36 19.71
N SER A 152 3.61 -26.42 19.49
CA SER A 152 3.14 -27.79 19.26
C SER A 152 2.36 -28.39 20.43
N LYS A 153 2.76 -28.18 21.69
CA LYS A 153 1.98 -28.70 22.84
C LYS A 153 0.61 -28.01 23.01
N LYS A 154 0.36 -26.91 22.29
CA LYS A 154 -0.95 -26.25 22.22
C LYS A 154 -1.70 -26.55 20.92
N ASP A 155 -1.23 -27.54 20.16
CA ASP A 155 -1.78 -27.98 18.88
C ASP A 155 -1.87 -26.87 17.81
N GLN A 156 -1.16 -25.75 18.00
CA GLN A 156 -1.29 -24.57 17.15
C GLN A 156 -0.85 -24.82 15.69
N PRO A 157 0.24 -25.56 15.41
CA PRO A 157 0.59 -25.92 14.03
C PRO A 157 -0.51 -26.72 13.33
N ARG A 158 -1.12 -27.69 14.02
CA ARG A 158 -2.24 -28.48 13.48
C ARG A 158 -3.49 -27.65 13.30
N LEU A 159 -3.84 -26.79 14.26
CA LEU A 159 -4.99 -25.88 14.14
C LEU A 159 -4.83 -24.91 12.97
N PHE A 160 -3.61 -24.43 12.73
CA PHE A 160 -3.28 -23.65 11.54
C PHE A 160 -3.45 -24.48 10.27
N LEU A 161 -2.83 -25.66 10.17
CA LEU A 161 -2.95 -26.51 8.99
C LEU A 161 -4.40 -26.98 8.72
N ALA A 162 -5.24 -27.10 9.75
CA ALA A 162 -6.66 -27.41 9.62
C ALA A 162 -7.52 -26.18 9.24
N SER A 163 -6.95 -24.97 9.29
CA SER A 163 -7.67 -23.74 9.00
C SER A 163 -7.85 -23.50 7.50
N ALA A 164 -8.72 -22.56 7.12
CA ALA A 164 -8.87 -22.17 5.73
C ALA A 164 -7.54 -21.66 5.14
N GLU A 165 -6.77 -20.92 5.93
CA GLU A 165 -5.47 -20.36 5.56
C GLU A 165 -4.37 -21.43 5.43
N GLY A 166 -4.32 -22.39 6.35
CA GLY A 166 -3.26 -23.41 6.37
C GLY A 166 -3.59 -24.70 5.58
N SER A 167 -4.86 -24.95 5.26
CA SER A 167 -5.29 -26.16 4.54
C SER A 167 -4.60 -26.42 3.19
N PRO A 168 -4.21 -25.41 2.39
CA PRO A 168 -3.42 -25.65 1.16
C PRO A 168 -2.07 -26.32 1.42
N TYR A 169 -1.52 -26.21 2.63
CA TYR A 169 -0.23 -26.79 3.00
C TYR A 169 -0.38 -28.13 3.72
N ALA A 170 -1.57 -28.44 4.25
CA ALA A 170 -1.82 -29.58 5.14
C ALA A 170 -1.40 -30.93 4.55
N ALA A 171 -1.57 -31.13 3.24
CA ALA A 171 -1.18 -32.37 2.57
C ALA A 171 0.32 -32.69 2.72
N ARG A 172 1.18 -31.67 2.84
CA ARG A 172 2.63 -31.81 3.03
C ARG A 172 3.02 -32.36 4.42
N PHE A 173 2.08 -32.34 5.37
CA PHE A 173 2.26 -32.81 6.74
C PHE A 173 1.46 -34.08 7.04
N ALA A 174 0.88 -34.71 6.01
CA ALA A 174 0.07 -35.90 6.17
C ALA A 174 0.89 -37.02 6.83
N ARG A 175 0.32 -37.62 7.88
CA ARG A 175 0.93 -38.72 8.66
C ARG A 175 2.22 -38.36 9.42
N MET A 176 2.58 -37.08 9.52
CA MET A 176 3.69 -36.61 10.36
C MET A 176 3.15 -36.10 11.70
N GLU A 177 3.88 -36.30 12.80
CA GLU A 177 3.53 -35.77 14.12
C GLU A 177 4.18 -34.41 14.38
N GLN A 178 3.40 -33.45 14.90
CA GLN A 178 3.93 -32.12 15.22
C GLN A 178 4.96 -32.20 16.35
N GLY A 179 6.08 -31.49 16.21
CA GLY A 179 7.19 -31.58 17.15
C GLY A 179 8.33 -32.50 16.70
N ASP A 180 8.06 -33.44 15.80
CA ASP A 180 9.08 -34.38 15.32
C ASP A 180 9.94 -33.79 14.20
N SER A 181 11.04 -34.50 13.88
CA SER A 181 12.02 -34.08 12.87
C SER A 181 11.39 -33.95 11.49
N ASP A 182 10.49 -34.86 11.12
CA ASP A 182 9.90 -34.93 9.79
C ASP A 182 8.92 -33.78 9.57
N PHE A 183 8.07 -33.50 10.56
CA PHE A 183 7.19 -32.34 10.56
C PHE A 183 7.99 -31.03 10.52
N THR A 184 9.11 -30.98 11.25
CA THR A 184 10.00 -29.82 11.26
C THR A 184 10.69 -29.60 9.93
N ALA A 185 11.12 -30.66 9.26
CA ALA A 185 11.70 -30.59 7.92
C ALA A 185 10.65 -30.12 6.90
N ALA A 186 9.44 -30.69 6.93
CA ALA A 186 8.33 -30.28 6.07
C ALA A 186 7.95 -28.81 6.26
N TRP A 187 7.95 -28.32 7.50
CA TRP A 187 7.67 -26.91 7.80
C TRP A 187 8.71 -25.96 7.19
N LYS A 188 10.00 -26.29 7.36
CA LYS A 188 11.09 -25.51 6.77
C LYS A 188 11.04 -25.54 5.24
N LEU A 189 10.70 -26.69 4.66
CA LEU A 189 10.56 -26.86 3.21
C LEU A 189 9.41 -26.01 2.65
N CYS A 190 8.25 -26.00 3.31
CA CYS A 190 7.13 -25.13 2.93
C CYS A 190 7.55 -23.66 2.91
N ALA A 191 8.32 -23.24 3.91
CA ALA A 191 8.80 -21.86 3.99
C ALA A 191 9.89 -21.54 2.95
N SER A 192 10.76 -22.49 2.57
CA SER A 192 11.76 -22.25 1.52
C SER A 192 11.15 -22.21 0.13
N GLU A 193 10.15 -23.04 -0.15
CA GLU A 193 9.53 -23.14 -1.48
C GLU A 193 8.44 -22.08 -1.71
N LEU A 194 7.66 -21.76 -0.67
CA LEU A 194 6.46 -20.93 -0.79
C LEU A 194 6.58 -19.61 -0.04
N GLY A 195 7.68 -19.39 0.69
CA GLY A 195 8.12 -18.12 1.27
C GLY A 195 6.99 -17.18 1.71
N ALA A 196 6.73 -16.18 0.86
CA ALA A 196 5.73 -15.15 1.09
C ALA A 196 4.31 -15.71 1.31
N SER A 197 3.85 -16.63 0.45
CA SER A 197 2.51 -17.20 0.54
C SER A 197 2.29 -17.97 1.84
N PHE A 198 3.28 -18.74 2.30
CA PHE A 198 3.19 -19.48 3.57
C PHE A 198 3.24 -18.53 4.78
N GLY A 199 4.02 -17.45 4.69
CA GLY A 199 4.02 -16.39 5.69
C GLY A 199 2.69 -15.61 5.73
N ASP A 200 2.12 -15.26 4.59
CA ASP A 200 0.86 -14.54 4.53
C ASP A 200 -0.31 -15.40 5.02
N ALA A 201 -0.30 -16.71 4.76
CA ALA A 201 -1.26 -17.65 5.36
C ALA A 201 -1.16 -17.69 6.89
N GLN A 202 0.06 -17.79 7.44
CA GLN A 202 0.26 -17.73 8.90
C GLN A 202 -0.21 -16.39 9.47
N HIS A 203 0.02 -15.28 8.76
CA HIS A 203 -0.40 -13.94 9.16
C HIS A 203 -1.93 -13.80 9.18
N ALA A 204 -2.60 -14.22 8.10
CA ALA A 204 -4.05 -14.22 7.99
C ALA A 204 -4.71 -15.09 9.07
N TYR A 205 -4.11 -16.24 9.40
CA TYR A 205 -4.56 -17.08 10.50
C TYR A 205 -4.54 -16.34 11.85
N ILE A 206 -3.46 -15.63 12.16
CA ILE A 206 -3.37 -14.83 13.40
C ILE A 206 -4.36 -13.67 13.38
N GLN A 207 -4.53 -13.00 12.24
CA GLN A 207 -5.54 -11.95 12.10
C GLN A 207 -6.94 -12.44 12.44
N ARG A 208 -7.35 -13.61 11.93
CA ARG A 208 -8.68 -14.18 12.19
C ARG A 208 -8.87 -14.70 13.61
N THR A 209 -7.83 -15.28 14.21
CA THR A 209 -7.94 -15.97 15.51
C THR A 209 -7.62 -15.10 16.72
N HIS A 210 -6.84 -14.04 16.53
CA HIS A 210 -6.39 -13.14 17.60
C HIS A 210 -6.97 -11.74 17.44
N TYR A 211 -6.64 -11.06 16.33
CA TYR A 211 -6.99 -9.66 16.14
C TYR A 211 -8.51 -9.43 15.96
N ALA A 212 -9.14 -10.11 15.00
CA ALA A 212 -10.55 -9.87 14.69
C ALA A 212 -11.49 -10.14 15.88
N PRO A 213 -11.32 -11.23 16.66
CA PRO A 213 -12.17 -11.46 17.83
C PRO A 213 -11.91 -10.44 18.94
N GLN A 214 -10.68 -9.93 19.08
CA GLN A 214 -10.40 -8.85 20.04
C GLN A 214 -11.11 -7.56 19.63
N CYS A 215 -11.06 -7.17 18.35
CA CYS A 215 -11.80 -6.01 17.84
C CYS A 215 -13.30 -6.13 18.11
N ALA A 216 -13.89 -7.29 17.82
CA ALA A 216 -15.31 -7.55 18.10
C ALA A 216 -15.64 -7.46 19.59
N ARG A 217 -14.75 -7.94 20.46
CA ARG A 217 -14.89 -7.83 21.92
C ARG A 217 -14.83 -6.38 22.38
N ILE A 218 -13.87 -5.60 21.90
CA ILE A 218 -13.72 -4.18 22.22
C ILE A 218 -14.99 -3.44 21.84
N GLN A 219 -15.44 -3.59 20.59
CA GLN A 219 -16.66 -2.94 20.10
C GLN A 219 -17.89 -3.33 20.93
N LYS A 220 -18.03 -4.61 21.29
CA LYS A 220 -19.14 -5.07 22.14
C LYS A 220 -19.12 -4.45 23.54
N ARG A 221 -17.94 -4.26 24.14
CA ARG A 221 -17.81 -3.76 25.52
C ARG A 221 -17.88 -2.23 25.61
N THR A 222 -17.33 -1.52 24.63
CA THR A 222 -17.11 -0.07 24.72
C THR A 222 -17.89 0.72 23.68
N GLY A 223 -18.45 0.06 22.66
CA GLY A 223 -19.05 0.70 21.50
C GLY A 223 -18.04 1.26 20.48
N VAL A 224 -16.74 1.23 20.79
CA VAL A 224 -15.68 1.77 19.93
C VAL A 224 -15.28 0.75 18.88
N ASP A 225 -15.45 1.12 17.61
CA ASP A 225 -14.98 0.34 16.48
C ASP A 225 -13.51 0.67 16.17
N VAL A 226 -12.60 -0.05 16.82
CA VAL A 226 -11.14 0.14 16.66
C VAL A 226 -10.63 -0.16 15.24
N THR A 227 -11.43 -0.84 14.40
CA THR A 227 -11.04 -1.14 13.01
C THR A 227 -11.05 0.09 12.11
N LYS A 228 -11.72 1.17 12.56
CA LYS A 228 -11.84 2.45 11.87
C LYS A 228 -10.84 3.51 12.34
N LEU A 229 -10.06 3.20 13.37
CA LEU A 229 -9.05 4.10 13.91
C LEU A 229 -7.74 3.98 13.10
N SER A 230 -6.72 4.75 13.48
CA SER A 230 -5.43 4.82 12.77
C SER A 230 -4.82 3.44 12.52
N ALA A 231 -4.01 3.35 11.46
CA ALA A 231 -3.22 2.15 11.18
C ALA A 231 -2.34 1.78 12.39
N THR A 232 -1.77 2.79 13.03
CA THR A 232 -0.95 2.64 14.24
C THR A 232 -1.74 2.06 15.42
N LEU A 233 -2.94 2.55 15.72
CA LEU A 233 -3.72 2.01 16.83
C LEU A 233 -4.18 0.58 16.55
N ARG A 234 -4.53 0.25 15.30
CA ARG A 234 -4.81 -1.13 14.89
C ARG A 234 -3.63 -2.06 15.13
N ASP A 235 -2.41 -1.57 14.95
CA ASP A 235 -1.17 -2.28 15.28
C ASP A 235 -0.96 -2.48 16.79
N VAL A 236 -1.29 -1.48 17.60
CA VAL A 236 -1.27 -1.61 19.07
C VAL A 236 -2.30 -2.66 19.53
N VAL A 237 -3.49 -2.67 18.93
CA VAL A 237 -4.51 -3.70 19.20
C VAL A 237 -4.00 -5.07 18.77
N TRP A 238 -3.41 -5.20 17.57
CA TRP A 238 -2.77 -6.44 17.12
C TRP A 238 -1.73 -6.96 18.11
N SER A 239 -0.77 -6.12 18.51
CA SER A 239 0.26 -6.45 19.51
C SER A 239 -0.36 -6.96 20.82
N THR A 240 -1.45 -6.33 21.24
CA THR A 240 -2.15 -6.72 22.46
C THR A 240 -2.86 -8.07 22.29
N ALA A 241 -3.49 -8.32 21.13
CA ALA A 241 -4.15 -9.57 20.80
C ALA A 241 -3.17 -10.76 20.79
N VAL A 242 -2.00 -10.58 20.18
CA VAL A 242 -0.98 -11.62 20.05
C VAL A 242 -0.34 -11.89 21.41
N GLN A 243 -0.05 -10.85 22.20
CA GLN A 243 0.64 -10.99 23.48
C GLN A 243 -0.26 -11.51 24.61
N HIS A 244 -1.53 -11.09 24.65
CA HIS A 244 -2.46 -11.36 25.76
C HIS A 244 -3.63 -12.26 25.36
N GLY A 245 -3.76 -12.61 24.08
CA GLY A 245 -4.86 -13.39 23.53
C GLY A 245 -6.06 -12.54 23.12
N SER A 246 -6.86 -13.07 22.20
CA SER A 246 -8.07 -12.42 21.67
C SER A 246 -9.14 -12.09 22.72
N GLY A 247 -9.16 -12.83 23.83
CA GLY A 247 -10.13 -12.63 24.92
C GLY A 247 -9.74 -11.53 25.91
N SER A 248 -8.60 -10.88 25.74
CA SER A 248 -8.09 -9.88 26.69
C SER A 248 -8.99 -8.65 26.78
N ASP A 249 -9.21 -8.20 28.01
CA ASP A 249 -10.01 -7.01 28.34
C ASP A 249 -9.20 -5.72 28.39
N ILE A 250 -7.87 -5.80 28.27
CA ILE A 250 -6.92 -4.68 28.42
C ILE A 250 -7.32 -3.44 27.60
N VAL A 251 -7.61 -3.61 26.30
CA VAL A 251 -7.94 -2.46 25.43
C VAL A 251 -9.30 -1.86 25.80
N ALA A 252 -10.27 -2.71 26.15
CA ALA A 252 -11.59 -2.24 26.55
C ALA A 252 -11.55 -1.56 27.93
N ASP A 253 -10.73 -2.04 28.86
CA ASP A 253 -10.53 -1.43 30.18
C ASP A 253 -9.77 -0.10 30.05
N ALA A 254 -8.78 -0.02 29.15
CA ALA A 254 -8.10 1.22 28.81
C ALA A 254 -9.08 2.27 28.25
N ILE A 255 -9.96 1.89 27.31
CA ILE A 255 -11.00 2.80 26.78
C ILE A 255 -11.95 3.24 27.89
N ALA A 256 -12.41 2.32 28.75
CA ALA A 256 -13.34 2.65 29.83
C ALA A 256 -12.73 3.59 30.89
N GLY A 257 -11.41 3.54 31.06
CA GLY A 257 -10.67 4.44 31.97
C GLY A 257 -10.28 5.79 31.38
N LEU A 258 -10.55 6.04 30.10
CA LEU A 258 -10.25 7.33 29.47
C LEU A 258 -11.35 8.35 29.76
N GLU A 259 -10.93 9.55 30.15
CA GLU A 259 -11.82 10.71 30.27
C GLU A 259 -12.17 11.32 28.90
N VAL A 260 -11.37 11.02 27.87
CA VAL A 260 -11.51 11.57 26.52
C VAL A 260 -12.36 10.66 25.65
N GLN A 261 -13.33 11.26 24.94
CA GLN A 261 -14.26 10.53 24.10
C GLN A 261 -13.67 10.18 22.72
N PRO A 262 -14.13 9.07 22.10
CA PRO A 262 -13.79 8.74 20.72
C PRO A 262 -14.07 9.92 19.77
N GLY A 263 -13.11 10.25 18.92
CA GLY A 263 -13.20 11.36 17.95
C GLY A 263 -12.58 12.68 18.42
N ALA A 264 -12.14 12.79 19.67
CA ALA A 264 -11.29 13.90 20.08
C ALA A 264 -9.90 13.80 19.42
N ALA A 265 -9.26 14.95 19.17
CA ALA A 265 -7.99 15.02 18.44
C ALA A 265 -6.85 14.24 19.13
N ASP A 266 -6.86 14.16 20.46
CA ASP A 266 -5.86 13.46 21.28
C ASP A 266 -6.34 12.08 21.78
N PHE A 267 -7.51 11.61 21.32
CA PHE A 267 -8.09 10.34 21.76
C PHE A 267 -7.15 9.16 21.52
N GLU A 268 -6.64 9.00 20.30
CA GLU A 268 -5.79 7.85 19.95
C GLU A 268 -4.44 7.90 20.67
N THR A 269 -3.84 9.07 20.81
CA THR A 269 -2.62 9.29 21.59
C THR A 269 -2.79 8.84 23.04
N ARG A 270 -3.86 9.29 23.71
CA ARG A 270 -4.14 8.91 25.10
C ARG A 270 -4.53 7.44 25.23
N LEU A 271 -5.22 6.88 24.24
CA LEU A 271 -5.59 5.48 24.23
C LEU A 271 -4.38 4.56 24.12
N ILE A 272 -3.40 4.89 23.27
CA ILE A 272 -2.14 4.15 23.21
C ILE A 272 -1.47 4.14 24.58
N ASP A 273 -1.35 5.29 25.24
CA ASP A 273 -0.74 5.38 26.57
C ASP A 273 -1.51 4.56 27.62
N ALA A 274 -2.85 4.64 27.61
CA ALA A 274 -3.69 3.89 28.52
C ALA A 274 -3.57 2.37 28.30
N ILE A 275 -3.52 1.90 27.04
CA ILE A 275 -3.32 0.48 26.72
C ILE A 275 -1.97 0.00 27.27
N TYR A 276 -0.89 0.73 27.04
CA TYR A 276 0.43 0.33 27.52
C TYR A 276 0.58 0.43 29.04
N LEU A 277 -0.12 1.39 29.67
CA LEU A 277 -0.21 1.49 31.11
C LEU A 277 -0.91 0.25 31.71
N GLU A 278 -2.04 -0.18 31.13
CA GLU A 278 -2.75 -1.38 31.58
C GLU A 278 -1.93 -2.65 31.31
N ARG A 279 -1.33 -2.79 30.11
CA ARG A 279 -0.42 -3.92 29.79
C ARG A 279 0.72 -4.03 30.80
N GLY A 280 1.26 -2.89 31.24
CA GLY A 280 2.35 -2.77 32.20
C GLY A 280 1.92 -2.62 33.66
N ARG A 281 0.63 -2.79 33.98
CA ARG A 281 0.11 -2.52 35.32
C ARG A 281 0.75 -3.44 36.36
N ARG A 282 1.17 -2.84 37.46
CA ARG A 282 1.73 -3.54 38.63
C ARG A 282 0.73 -3.55 39.77
N ASN A 283 0.73 -4.64 40.55
CA ASN A 283 0.04 -4.67 41.83
C ASN A 283 0.86 -3.92 42.91
N THR A 284 0.37 -3.93 44.15
CA THR A 284 1.02 -3.30 45.31
C THR A 284 2.41 -3.87 45.61
N ASP A 285 2.66 -5.12 45.23
CA ASP A 285 3.94 -5.80 45.45
C ASP A 285 4.94 -5.54 44.30
N GLY A 286 4.58 -4.66 43.36
CA GLY A 286 5.39 -4.35 42.19
C GLY A 286 5.38 -5.45 41.13
N VAL A 287 4.51 -6.45 41.21
CA VAL A 287 4.40 -7.55 40.23
C VAL A 287 3.50 -7.16 39.07
N LEU A 288 3.92 -7.45 37.83
CA LEU A 288 3.08 -7.24 36.65
C LEU A 288 1.82 -8.12 36.70
N VAL A 289 0.65 -7.50 36.70
CA VAL A 289 -0.63 -8.17 36.93
C VAL A 289 -0.90 -9.24 35.87
N HIS A 290 -0.62 -8.95 34.61
CA HIS A 290 -0.83 -9.87 33.49
C HIS A 290 0.28 -10.93 33.35
N PHE A 291 1.38 -10.81 34.12
CA PHE A 291 2.55 -11.68 34.01
C PHE A 291 3.05 -12.19 35.37
N ALA A 292 2.17 -12.25 36.37
CA ALA A 292 2.52 -12.61 37.75
C ALA A 292 3.18 -14.00 37.89
N LYS A 293 2.95 -14.89 36.92
CA LYS A 293 3.56 -16.23 36.87
C LYS A 293 5.01 -16.25 36.37
N ASN A 294 5.50 -15.16 35.78
CA ASN A 294 6.87 -15.06 35.28
C ASN A 294 7.81 -14.56 36.38
N SER A 295 9.11 -14.84 36.27
CA SER A 295 10.11 -14.29 37.20
C SER A 295 10.18 -12.75 37.10
N LEU A 296 10.57 -12.08 38.18
CA LEU A 296 10.70 -10.61 38.19
C LEU A 296 11.61 -10.09 37.07
N LYS A 297 12.71 -10.78 36.78
CA LYS A 297 13.60 -10.46 35.65
C LYS A 297 12.89 -10.50 34.29
N VAL A 298 12.04 -11.52 34.08
CA VAL A 298 11.24 -11.61 32.84
C VAL A 298 10.19 -10.50 32.81
N GLN A 299 9.55 -10.20 33.94
CA GLN A 299 8.59 -9.11 34.05
C GLN A 299 9.24 -7.74 33.74
N GLU A 300 10.46 -7.49 34.21
CA GLU A 300 11.21 -6.27 33.88
C GLU A 300 11.49 -6.13 32.38
N GLY A 301 11.91 -7.22 31.73
CA GLY A 301 12.11 -7.25 30.28
C GLY A 301 10.82 -6.96 29.49
N ILE A 302 9.70 -7.55 29.93
CA ILE A 302 8.37 -7.31 29.33
C ILE A 302 7.96 -5.84 29.51
N ALA A 303 8.13 -5.29 30.71
CA ALA A 303 7.82 -3.87 30.98
C ALA A 303 8.69 -2.92 30.15
N ALA A 304 9.98 -3.25 29.95
CA ALA A 304 10.87 -2.48 29.09
C ALA A 304 10.44 -2.52 27.62
N ARG A 305 10.03 -3.70 27.12
CA ARG A 305 9.43 -3.84 25.79
C ARG A 305 8.20 -2.96 25.64
N PHE A 306 7.28 -2.98 26.61
CA PHE A 306 6.07 -2.15 26.55
C PHE A 306 6.38 -0.65 26.48
N ARG A 307 7.39 -0.17 27.22
CA ARG A 307 7.83 1.23 27.09
C ARG A 307 8.39 1.54 25.70
N SER A 308 9.18 0.64 25.13
CA SER A 308 9.75 0.83 23.78
C SER A 308 8.66 0.83 22.71
N GLU A 309 7.78 -0.18 22.72
CA GLU A 309 6.72 -0.32 21.73
C GLU A 309 5.69 0.82 21.82
N ARG A 310 5.42 1.33 23.04
CA ARG A 310 4.63 2.56 23.23
C ARG A 310 5.28 3.77 22.55
N ASN A 311 6.58 3.98 22.74
CA ASN A 311 7.27 5.11 22.13
C ASN A 311 7.28 5.01 20.60
N ASP A 312 7.47 3.81 20.06
CA ASP A 312 7.37 3.58 18.61
C ASP A 312 5.95 3.83 18.11
N ALA A 313 4.93 3.37 18.83
CA ALA A 313 3.52 3.62 18.49
C ALA A 313 3.20 5.12 18.52
N GLN A 314 3.69 5.87 19.51
CA GLN A 314 3.49 7.33 19.54
C GLN A 314 4.17 8.03 18.35
N ALA A 315 5.39 7.60 17.98
CA ALA A 315 6.09 8.13 16.81
C ALA A 315 5.38 7.77 15.49
N MET A 316 4.91 6.53 15.34
CA MET A 316 4.14 6.07 14.18
C MET A 316 2.83 6.84 14.05
N LEU A 317 2.09 7.03 15.14
CA LEU A 317 0.84 7.78 15.14
C LEU A 317 1.07 9.25 14.78
N SER A 318 2.10 9.87 15.35
CA SER A 318 2.47 11.25 15.01
C SER A 318 2.80 11.38 13.52
N ALA A 319 3.59 10.46 12.96
CA ALA A 319 3.91 10.45 11.53
C ALA A 319 2.67 10.21 10.65
N GLU A 320 1.76 9.32 11.07
CA GLU A 320 0.49 9.08 10.39
C GLU A 320 -0.41 10.32 10.40
N LEU A 321 -0.54 10.99 11.53
CA LEU A 321 -1.33 12.22 11.66
C LEU A 321 -0.72 13.39 10.88
N VAL A 322 0.62 13.52 10.84
CA VAL A 322 1.29 14.51 10.00
C VAL A 322 1.05 14.21 8.53
N LYS A 323 1.17 12.96 8.08
CA LYS A 323 0.82 12.56 6.71
C LYS A 323 -0.63 12.88 6.39
N GLN A 324 -1.57 12.58 7.28
CA GLN A 324 -3.00 12.88 7.09
C GLN A 324 -3.27 14.38 7.10
N THR A 325 -2.61 15.15 7.95
CA THR A 325 -2.77 16.62 8.05
C THR A 325 -2.23 17.28 6.80
N ILE A 326 -1.04 16.86 6.36
CA ILE A 326 -0.44 17.28 5.10
C ILE A 326 -1.38 16.90 3.97
N ALA A 327 -1.77 15.62 3.85
CA ALA A 327 -2.68 15.13 2.83
C ALA A 327 -4.01 15.89 2.84
N ALA A 328 -4.63 16.18 3.98
CA ALA A 328 -5.88 16.93 4.08
C ALA A 328 -5.72 18.42 3.72
N ALA A 329 -4.62 19.04 4.14
CA ALA A 329 -4.24 20.41 3.73
C ALA A 329 -3.99 20.52 2.22
N VAL A 330 -3.77 19.38 1.56
CA VAL A 330 -3.28 19.25 0.20
C VAL A 330 -4.34 18.69 -0.77
N LEU A 331 -5.24 17.82 -0.29
CA LEU A 331 -6.31 17.13 -1.03
C LEU A 331 -7.68 17.79 -0.86
N SER A 332 -7.83 18.81 -0.02
CA SER A 332 -9.06 19.59 0.02
C SER A 332 -9.34 20.16 -1.38
N PRO A 333 -10.42 19.74 -2.06
CA PRO A 333 -10.77 20.32 -3.36
C PRO A 333 -11.02 21.82 -3.18
N PRO A 334 -10.81 22.65 -4.22
CA PRO A 334 -11.42 23.97 -4.20
C PRO A 334 -12.92 23.74 -3.99
N PRO A 335 -13.55 24.35 -2.98
CA PRO A 335 -14.99 24.39 -2.98
C PRO A 335 -15.39 25.13 -4.27
N GLU A 336 -16.35 24.61 -5.02
CA GLU A 336 -17.07 25.45 -5.98
C GLU A 336 -17.68 26.59 -5.16
N VAL A 337 -17.04 27.76 -5.18
CA VAL A 337 -17.55 28.95 -4.50
C VAL A 337 -17.98 29.92 -5.56
N ASP A 338 -19.30 30.05 -5.62
CA ASP A 338 -20.00 31.18 -6.20
C ASP A 338 -19.41 32.49 -5.66
N ALA A 339 -19.14 33.42 -6.56
CA ALA A 339 -18.31 34.59 -6.31
C ALA A 339 -18.93 35.54 -5.29
N SER A 340 -18.53 35.47 -4.01
CA SER A 340 -18.52 36.67 -3.15
C SER A 340 -17.64 36.54 -1.89
N SER A 341 -16.64 37.43 -1.84
CA SER A 341 -16.05 38.12 -0.68
C SER A 341 -14.96 37.50 0.22
N GLU A 342 -14.29 36.40 -0.12
CA GLU A 342 -12.97 36.08 0.46
C GLU A 342 -11.93 36.06 -0.65
N SER A 343 -10.87 36.88 -0.56
CA SER A 343 -9.82 36.90 -1.59
C SER A 343 -9.05 35.59 -1.58
N GLN A 344 -8.58 35.15 -2.75
CA GLN A 344 -7.75 33.96 -2.91
C GLN A 344 -6.51 34.00 -2.00
N GLU A 345 -6.00 35.21 -1.69
CA GLU A 345 -4.96 35.45 -0.68
C GLU A 345 -5.41 35.12 0.77
N ALA A 346 -6.62 35.49 1.19
CA ALA A 346 -7.14 35.18 2.53
C ALA A 346 -7.39 33.68 2.72
N PHE A 347 -7.89 33.02 1.68
CA PHE A 347 -8.06 31.56 1.64
C PHE A 347 -6.71 30.82 1.70
N LEU A 348 -5.71 31.29 0.94
CA LEU A 348 -4.36 30.71 0.94
C LEU A 348 -3.61 30.99 2.26
N ALA A 349 -3.80 32.16 2.86
CA ALA A 349 -3.30 32.49 4.19
C ALA A 349 -3.87 31.57 5.28
N ARG A 350 -5.16 31.21 5.19
CA ARG A 350 -5.82 30.28 6.12
C ARG A 350 -5.33 28.83 6.01
N ILE A 351 -4.93 28.37 4.84
CA ILE A 351 -4.32 27.03 4.70
C ILE A 351 -2.84 27.10 5.10
N ALA A 352 -2.13 28.21 4.81
CA ALA A 352 -0.74 28.40 5.28
C ALA A 352 -0.66 28.46 6.82
N SER A 353 -1.70 28.99 7.48
CA SER A 353 -1.81 29.01 8.95
C SER A 353 -2.19 27.68 9.59
N ARG A 354 -2.35 26.58 8.82
CA ARG A 354 -2.72 25.25 9.34
C ARG A 354 -1.55 24.30 9.53
N MET A 355 -0.40 24.51 8.87
CA MET A 355 0.83 23.82 9.26
C MET A 355 1.46 24.66 10.36
N SER A 356 1.42 24.14 11.59
CA SER A 356 2.14 24.75 12.70
C SER A 356 3.65 24.65 12.47
N ASP A 357 4.43 25.48 13.17
CA ASP A 357 5.88 25.36 13.14
C ASP A 357 6.33 23.93 13.53
N ALA A 358 5.58 23.29 14.44
CA ALA A 358 5.80 21.91 14.86
C ALA A 358 5.55 20.89 13.73
N ASP A 359 4.56 21.11 12.85
CA ASP A 359 4.29 20.22 11.72
C ASP A 359 5.43 20.25 10.69
N VAL A 360 6.00 21.44 10.45
CA VAL A 360 7.15 21.58 9.54
C VAL A 360 8.42 21.02 10.17
N SER A 361 8.64 21.24 11.47
CA SER A 361 9.74 20.60 12.19
C SER A 361 9.64 19.08 12.15
N ALA A 362 8.45 18.50 12.41
CA ALA A 362 8.23 17.06 12.34
C ALA A 362 8.43 16.51 10.92
N LEU A 363 7.99 17.24 9.89
CA LEU A 363 8.22 16.88 8.49
C LEU A 363 9.72 16.81 8.19
N LEU A 364 10.49 17.83 8.59
CA LEU A 364 11.92 17.89 8.34
C LEU A 364 12.71 16.89 9.18
N GLU A 365 12.31 16.62 10.43
CA GLU A 365 12.92 15.56 11.25
C GLU A 365 12.69 14.16 10.67
N HIS A 366 11.51 13.92 10.10
CA HIS A 366 11.13 12.60 9.61
C HIS A 366 11.65 12.33 8.18
N TYR A 367 11.61 13.36 7.32
CA TYR A 367 11.91 13.21 5.90
C TYR A 367 13.15 13.95 5.43
N GLY A 368 13.59 15.00 6.11
CA GLY A 368 14.77 15.77 5.74
C GLY A 368 16.05 15.09 6.20
N ASP A 369 17.10 15.17 5.39
CA ASP A 369 18.44 14.78 5.81
C ASP A 369 19.16 15.90 6.58
N ASP A 370 20.38 15.62 7.03
CA ASP A 370 21.18 16.56 7.82
C ASP A 370 21.44 17.88 7.07
N GLU A 371 21.68 17.80 5.75
CA GLU A 371 21.92 19.00 4.92
C GLU A 371 20.64 19.84 4.80
N THR A 372 19.52 19.21 4.45
CA THR A 372 18.21 19.89 4.30
C THR A 372 17.79 20.56 5.60
N ARG A 373 17.96 19.90 6.75
CA ARG A 373 17.64 20.49 8.06
C ARG A 373 18.54 21.66 8.39
N ALA A 374 19.84 21.54 8.12
CA ALA A 374 20.80 22.63 8.34
C ALA A 374 20.53 23.83 7.42
N ASP A 375 20.14 23.58 6.16
CA ASP A 375 19.82 24.61 5.19
C ASP A 375 18.51 25.33 5.53
N PHE A 376 17.48 24.58 5.96
CA PHE A 376 16.24 25.16 6.47
C PHE A 376 16.47 26.07 7.68
N GLU A 377 17.30 25.64 8.64
CA GLU A 377 17.65 26.44 9.82
C GLU A 377 18.43 27.71 9.47
N ARG A 378 19.16 27.72 8.35
CA ARG A 378 19.80 28.92 7.78
C ARG A 378 18.82 29.82 7.02
N GLY A 379 17.53 29.47 7.00
CA GLY A 379 16.49 30.19 6.28
C GLY A 379 16.47 29.91 4.77
N ARG A 380 17.17 28.88 4.29
CA ARG A 380 17.03 28.45 2.89
C ARG A 380 15.67 27.80 2.69
N LYS A 381 15.15 27.98 1.48
CA LYS A 381 13.87 27.40 1.05
C LYS A 381 14.06 25.95 0.66
N VAL A 382 13.17 25.11 1.17
CA VAL A 382 13.07 23.69 0.88
C VAL A 382 11.74 23.45 0.17
N LEU A 383 11.76 22.71 -0.94
CA LEU A 383 10.55 22.32 -1.66
C LEU A 383 10.14 20.91 -1.23
N VAL A 384 8.87 20.72 -0.89
CA VAL A 384 8.32 19.43 -0.51
C VAL A 384 7.16 19.09 -1.43
N SER A 385 7.15 17.89 -2.00
CA SER A 385 6.08 17.41 -2.87
C SER A 385 5.42 16.16 -2.32
N LEU A 386 4.13 16.05 -2.59
CA LEU A 386 3.32 14.90 -2.24
C LEU A 386 2.82 14.26 -3.52
N ARG A 387 3.44 13.15 -3.86
CA ARG A 387 3.08 12.36 -5.03
C ARG A 387 1.77 11.63 -4.79
N ARG A 388 0.82 11.85 -5.67
CA ARG A 388 -0.37 11.02 -5.86
C ARG A 388 -0.05 10.03 -6.96
N SER A 389 0.04 8.76 -6.60
CA SER A 389 0.24 7.71 -7.61
C SER A 389 -0.94 7.67 -8.57
N THR A 390 -0.65 7.88 -9.84
CA THR A 390 -1.59 7.87 -10.93
C THR A 390 -1.31 6.66 -11.80
N ASP A 391 -2.34 5.87 -12.10
CA ASP A 391 -2.24 4.84 -13.13
C ASP A 391 -2.15 5.57 -14.49
N TRP A 392 -0.94 5.68 -15.04
CA TRP A 392 -0.73 6.52 -16.22
C TRP A 392 -1.33 5.90 -17.48
N SER A 393 -1.74 4.62 -17.45
CA SER A 393 -2.58 4.01 -18.50
C SER A 393 -3.89 4.78 -18.73
N GLN A 394 -4.31 5.61 -17.78
CA GLN A 394 -5.47 6.51 -17.89
C GLN A 394 -5.12 8.00 -18.04
N ALA A 395 -3.83 8.36 -18.11
CA ALA A 395 -3.34 9.74 -18.15
C ALA A 395 -2.60 10.05 -19.46
N GLU A 396 -3.34 10.32 -20.54
CA GLU A 396 -2.79 10.49 -21.90
C GLU A 396 -1.67 11.54 -22.00
N LEU A 397 -1.67 12.59 -21.16
CA LEU A 397 -0.73 13.73 -21.24
C LEU A 397 -0.07 14.13 -19.90
N GLY A 398 -0.25 13.32 -18.84
CA GLY A 398 0.11 13.68 -17.46
C GLY A 398 -0.84 14.72 -16.84
N LYS A 399 -0.84 14.84 -15.51
CA LYS A 399 -1.68 15.79 -14.76
C LYS A 399 -0.87 16.53 -13.71
N TYR A 400 -1.16 17.83 -13.55
CA TYR A 400 -0.66 18.62 -12.43
C TYR A 400 -1.61 18.46 -11.25
N ASP A 401 -1.48 17.38 -10.52
CA ASP A 401 -2.30 17.03 -9.37
C ASP A 401 -1.47 16.69 -8.12
N ASP A 402 -0.14 16.74 -8.22
CA ASP A 402 0.80 16.57 -7.12
C ASP A 402 1.04 17.89 -6.43
N PRO A 403 0.69 18.02 -5.14
CA PRO A 403 0.83 19.30 -4.49
C PRO A 403 2.25 19.49 -3.97
N MET A 404 2.74 20.71 -4.11
CA MET A 404 4.10 21.07 -3.74
C MET A 404 4.06 22.29 -2.82
N ILE A 405 4.90 22.31 -1.79
CA ILE A 405 5.03 23.41 -0.84
C ILE A 405 6.49 23.83 -0.73
N LEU A 406 6.74 25.12 -0.84
CA LEU A 406 8.01 25.74 -0.55
C LEU A 406 7.97 26.28 0.88
N ILE A 407 8.83 25.78 1.75
CA ILE A 407 8.91 26.13 3.16
C ILE A 407 10.22 26.85 3.44
N TRP A 408 10.20 27.87 4.32
CA TRP A 408 11.42 28.51 4.81
C TRP A 408 11.21 29.17 6.16
N LYS A 409 12.31 29.36 6.89
CA LYS A 409 12.32 30.01 8.18
C LYS A 409 12.76 31.48 8.06
N THR A 410 12.05 32.38 8.74
CA THR A 410 12.45 33.79 8.90
C THR A 410 12.45 34.12 10.40
N GLY A 411 13.63 34.09 11.02
CA GLY A 411 13.75 34.17 12.47
C GLY A 411 13.18 32.91 13.13
N ALA A 412 12.19 33.05 14.00
CA ALA A 412 11.49 31.93 14.61
C ALA A 412 10.27 31.45 13.80
N SER A 413 9.77 32.27 12.86
CA SER A 413 8.54 31.97 12.12
C SER A 413 8.82 31.15 10.87
N ILE A 414 7.95 30.20 10.58
CA ILE A 414 7.98 29.43 9.33
C ILE A 414 6.99 30.03 8.33
N SER A 415 7.42 30.11 7.08
CA SER A 415 6.64 30.57 5.95
C SER A 415 6.46 29.44 4.94
N VAL A 416 5.29 29.41 4.29
CA VAL A 416 4.90 28.38 3.35
C VAL A 416 4.30 29.01 2.10
N LYS A 417 4.70 28.53 0.91
CA LYS A 417 4.09 28.89 -0.37
C LYS A 417 3.73 27.64 -1.15
N ARG A 418 2.54 27.59 -1.73
CA ARG A 418 2.01 26.40 -2.41
C ARG A 418 2.14 26.51 -3.93
N PHE A 419 2.27 25.35 -4.55
CA PHE A 419 2.27 25.13 -5.98
C PHE A 419 1.57 23.80 -6.28
N ILE A 420 1.29 23.57 -7.54
CA ILE A 420 0.89 22.27 -8.05
C ILE A 420 1.89 21.84 -9.12
N GLY A 421 2.15 20.54 -9.17
CA GLY A 421 3.09 19.95 -10.10
C GLY A 421 2.71 18.54 -10.46
N ASN A 422 3.63 17.89 -11.16
CA ASN A 422 3.53 16.51 -11.60
C ASN A 422 4.90 15.88 -11.32
N THR A 423 4.90 14.83 -10.51
CA THR A 423 6.08 14.11 -10.05
C THR A 423 6.18 12.71 -10.63
N GLU A 424 5.26 12.35 -11.53
CA GLU A 424 5.22 11.12 -12.30
C GLU A 424 5.31 11.41 -13.81
N PRO A 425 5.80 10.48 -14.63
CA PRO A 425 5.93 10.69 -16.07
C PRO A 425 4.58 10.83 -16.80
N ALA A 426 4.61 11.47 -17.96
CA ALA A 426 3.45 11.60 -18.85
C ALA A 426 3.32 10.43 -19.84
N GLY A 427 2.08 9.98 -20.09
CA GLY A 427 1.76 8.90 -21.04
C GLY A 427 2.13 9.19 -22.49
N CYS A 428 2.40 10.45 -22.88
CA CYS A 428 2.84 10.79 -24.23
C CYS A 428 4.25 10.26 -24.59
N TYR A 429 4.98 9.76 -23.59
CA TYR A 429 6.27 9.10 -23.75
C TYR A 429 6.19 7.57 -23.70
N ALA A 430 4.99 7.01 -23.54
CA ALA A 430 4.76 5.56 -23.62
C ALA A 430 4.76 5.05 -25.06
N PHE A 431 5.13 3.78 -25.24
CA PHE A 431 5.20 3.13 -26.54
C PHE A 431 3.82 3.15 -27.26
N GLY A 432 3.75 3.77 -28.44
CA GLY A 432 2.53 3.90 -29.25
C GLY A 432 1.98 5.32 -29.39
N HIS A 433 2.43 6.28 -28.56
CA HIS A 433 2.10 7.69 -28.73
C HIS A 433 3.15 8.45 -29.56
N VAL A 434 2.69 9.43 -30.36
CA VAL A 434 3.40 10.12 -31.46
C VAL A 434 4.74 10.79 -31.08
N ARG A 435 5.11 10.85 -29.80
CA ARG A 435 6.29 11.60 -29.31
C ARG A 435 7.38 10.78 -28.60
N ALA A 436 7.23 9.47 -28.42
CA ALA A 436 8.27 8.62 -27.81
C ALA A 436 9.59 8.57 -28.61
N ALA A 437 9.64 9.14 -29.82
CA ALA A 437 10.72 8.93 -30.78
C ALA A 437 11.92 9.91 -30.70
N ARG A 438 12.09 10.76 -29.68
CA ARG A 438 13.25 11.68 -29.63
C ARG A 438 13.86 11.90 -28.22
N GLY A 439 14.81 11.04 -27.86
CA GLY A 439 15.98 11.43 -27.06
C GLY A 439 15.86 11.52 -25.53
N SER A 440 14.70 11.18 -24.94
CA SER A 440 14.50 11.22 -23.47
C SER A 440 14.09 9.86 -22.87
N SER A 441 14.07 8.80 -23.67
CA SER A 441 13.55 7.50 -23.30
C SER A 441 14.69 6.48 -23.18
N VAL A 442 14.67 5.66 -22.12
CA VAL A 442 15.74 4.70 -21.81
C VAL A 442 15.15 3.29 -21.88
N ASP A 443 15.68 2.43 -22.74
CA ASP A 443 15.43 0.98 -22.72
C ASP A 443 16.36 0.35 -21.67
N PHE A 444 15.87 0.26 -20.43
CA PHE A 444 16.67 -0.15 -19.27
C PHE A 444 16.87 -1.66 -19.24
N ASP A 445 15.86 -2.45 -19.60
CA ASP A 445 15.95 -3.91 -19.55
C ASP A 445 16.27 -4.62 -20.87
N ARG A 446 16.42 -3.85 -21.95
CA ARG A 446 16.86 -4.30 -23.28
C ARG A 446 15.87 -5.23 -23.95
N ASP A 447 14.59 -5.05 -23.69
CA ASP A 447 13.52 -5.77 -24.39
C ASP A 447 13.18 -5.14 -25.76
N GLY A 448 13.79 -3.99 -26.08
CA GLY A 448 13.57 -3.23 -27.32
C GLY A 448 12.50 -2.16 -27.20
N ARG A 449 11.97 -1.89 -26.00
CA ARG A 449 11.03 -0.82 -25.67
C ARG A 449 11.67 0.14 -24.67
N CYS A 450 11.26 1.40 -24.69
CA CYS A 450 11.78 2.37 -23.74
C CYS A 450 10.88 2.46 -22.51
N ASP A 451 11.52 2.48 -21.35
CA ASP A 451 10.90 2.51 -20.03
C ASP A 451 10.70 3.94 -19.55
N LEU A 452 9.50 4.21 -19.04
CA LEU A 452 9.25 5.43 -18.28
C LEU A 452 10.00 5.37 -16.95
N GLY A 453 10.40 6.54 -16.45
CA GLY A 453 11.07 6.65 -15.17
C GLY A 453 10.32 7.56 -14.21
N ARG A 454 10.46 7.33 -12.90
CA ARG A 454 10.13 8.33 -11.89
C ARG A 454 11.17 8.33 -10.76
N LEU A 455 11.43 9.49 -10.15
CA LEU A 455 12.22 9.53 -8.91
C LEU A 455 11.55 8.71 -7.81
N ARG A 456 12.32 8.02 -6.98
CA ARG A 456 11.78 7.43 -5.73
C ARG A 456 11.39 8.53 -4.74
N ALA A 457 10.56 8.17 -3.76
CA ALA A 457 10.36 9.06 -2.61
C ALA A 457 11.69 9.18 -1.84
N GLY A 458 12.03 10.38 -1.38
CA GLY A 458 13.32 10.65 -0.74
C GLY A 458 13.71 12.13 -0.77
N VAL A 459 14.94 12.39 -0.35
CA VAL A 459 15.56 13.72 -0.33
C VAL A 459 16.51 13.87 -1.50
N TYR A 460 16.49 15.04 -2.12
CA TYR A 460 17.30 15.38 -3.27
C TYR A 460 17.78 16.82 -3.16
N HIS A 461 18.99 17.07 -3.65
CA HIS A 461 19.54 18.42 -3.71
C HIS A 461 19.77 18.82 -5.14
N PHE A 462 19.18 19.94 -5.54
CA PHE A 462 19.30 20.45 -6.89
C PHE A 462 20.12 21.74 -6.94
N ARG A 463 20.77 21.99 -8.07
CA ARG A 463 21.38 23.27 -8.42
C ARG A 463 20.64 23.91 -9.60
N PRO A 464 20.49 25.24 -9.62
CA PRO A 464 19.93 25.92 -10.79
C PRO A 464 20.87 25.77 -11.99
N GLU A 465 20.31 25.52 -13.16
CA GLU A 465 21.07 25.39 -14.42
C GLU A 465 20.23 25.89 -15.61
N GLN A 466 20.90 26.36 -16.66
CA GLN A 466 20.24 26.68 -17.93
C GLN A 466 20.37 25.49 -18.90
N HIS A 467 19.28 24.78 -19.13
CA HIS A 467 19.22 23.65 -20.06
C HIS A 467 18.95 24.13 -21.50
N PRO A 468 19.65 23.59 -22.52
CA PRO A 468 19.51 24.02 -23.91
C PRO A 468 18.08 23.94 -24.49
N HIS A 469 17.28 23.00 -24.00
CA HIS A 469 15.93 22.73 -24.53
C HIS A 469 14.80 23.01 -23.55
N LEU A 470 15.07 22.95 -22.24
CA LEU A 470 14.06 23.11 -21.20
C LEU A 470 14.09 24.52 -20.58
N GLY A 471 15.08 25.34 -20.96
CA GLY A 471 15.31 26.63 -20.35
C GLY A 471 15.85 26.49 -18.93
N ALA A 472 15.39 27.33 -18.01
CA ALA A 472 15.82 27.27 -16.62
C ALA A 472 15.32 25.98 -15.95
N ILE A 473 16.22 25.23 -15.33
CA ILE A 473 15.93 24.01 -14.60
C ILE A 473 16.60 24.02 -13.23
N TRP A 474 16.20 23.08 -12.39
CA TRP A 474 16.99 22.60 -11.27
C TRP A 474 17.48 21.19 -11.63
N ARG A 475 18.81 21.00 -11.64
CA ARG A 475 19.49 19.71 -11.88
C ARG A 475 19.97 19.10 -10.58
N ALA A 476 19.76 17.79 -10.39
CA ALA A 476 20.27 17.10 -9.21
C ALA A 476 21.80 17.18 -9.11
N ARG A 477 22.31 17.36 -7.90
CA ARG A 477 23.76 17.31 -7.62
C ARG A 477 24.27 15.87 -7.63
N ASP A 478 23.43 14.96 -7.16
CA ASP A 478 23.78 13.55 -6.93
C ASP A 478 23.13 12.63 -7.95
N ILE A 479 23.72 11.44 -8.10
CA ILE A 479 23.16 10.38 -8.94
C ILE A 479 21.82 9.94 -8.35
N GLN A 480 20.79 9.90 -9.18
CA GLN A 480 19.42 9.65 -8.79
C GLN A 480 19.06 8.17 -8.93
N VAL A 481 18.34 7.67 -7.93
CA VAL A 481 17.65 6.38 -7.99
C VAL A 481 16.25 6.57 -8.54
N VAL A 482 15.91 5.79 -9.57
CA VAL A 482 14.70 5.93 -10.37
C VAL A 482 13.97 4.59 -10.45
N ASP A 483 12.65 4.60 -10.33
CA ASP A 483 11.82 3.43 -10.67
C ASP A 483 11.56 3.42 -12.17
N ARG A 484 11.65 2.25 -12.80
CA ARG A 484 11.42 2.01 -14.23
C ARG A 484 10.22 1.11 -14.42
N ASP A 485 9.30 1.55 -15.26
CA ASP A 485 8.13 0.80 -15.73
C ASP A 485 8.56 -0.09 -16.91
N CYS A 486 9.18 -1.23 -16.57
CA CYS A 486 9.74 -2.20 -17.52
C CYS A 486 8.68 -3.21 -18.01
N ASN A 487 7.53 -3.28 -17.34
CA ASN A 487 6.42 -4.13 -17.80
C ASN A 487 5.43 -3.34 -18.70
N HIS A 488 5.56 -2.02 -18.75
CA HIS A 488 4.73 -1.07 -19.48
C HIS A 488 3.24 -1.11 -19.10
N ASP A 489 2.95 -1.37 -17.83
CA ASP A 489 1.58 -1.55 -17.35
C ASP A 489 0.90 -0.27 -16.86
N GLY A 490 1.61 0.87 -16.83
CA GLY A 490 1.04 2.10 -16.28
C GLY A 490 1.46 2.42 -14.87
N LYS A 491 2.23 1.54 -14.22
CA LYS A 491 2.46 1.56 -12.78
C LYS A 491 3.94 1.44 -12.47
N PHE A 492 4.25 1.81 -11.23
CA PHE A 492 5.61 1.78 -10.71
C PHE A 492 5.58 1.12 -9.35
N THR A 493 5.87 -0.17 -9.35
CA THR A 493 5.81 -1.07 -8.21
C THR A 493 7.05 -1.98 -8.14
N PRO A 494 8.28 -1.43 -8.19
CA PRO A 494 9.50 -2.25 -8.24
C PRO A 494 9.76 -3.06 -6.97
N ASP A 495 9.12 -2.69 -5.85
CA ASP A 495 9.20 -3.44 -4.60
C ASP A 495 8.26 -4.67 -4.59
N LEU A 496 7.39 -4.83 -5.60
CA LEU A 496 6.61 -6.04 -5.81
C LEU A 496 7.41 -7.03 -6.69
N PRO A 497 7.80 -8.21 -6.19
CA PRO A 497 8.60 -9.16 -6.97
C PRO A 497 7.95 -9.64 -8.28
N THR A 498 6.64 -9.43 -8.41
CA THR A 498 5.80 -9.86 -9.53
C THR A 498 5.45 -8.74 -10.51
N SER A 499 5.84 -7.49 -10.24
CA SER A 499 5.49 -6.38 -11.14
C SER A 499 6.25 -6.46 -12.45
N GLY A 500 7.53 -6.82 -12.42
CA GLY A 500 8.42 -6.70 -13.58
C GLY A 500 9.08 -5.31 -13.71
N ASP A 501 8.64 -4.35 -12.89
CA ASP A 501 9.29 -3.04 -12.73
C ASP A 501 10.65 -3.18 -12.08
N LYS A 502 11.57 -2.27 -12.41
CA LYS A 502 12.95 -2.32 -11.90
C LYS A 502 13.35 -1.01 -11.25
N THR A 503 14.21 -1.11 -10.24
CA THR A 503 14.93 0.06 -9.72
C THR A 503 16.20 0.27 -10.53
N ASP A 504 16.32 1.45 -11.13
CA ASP A 504 17.52 1.97 -11.75
C ASP A 504 18.32 2.77 -10.70
N PRO A 505 19.40 2.19 -10.13
CA PRO A 505 20.13 2.83 -9.04
C PRO A 505 21.03 3.98 -9.50
N CYS A 506 21.33 4.11 -10.80
CA CYS A 506 22.32 5.09 -11.26
C CYS A 506 22.30 5.49 -12.73
N ASN A 507 21.67 4.74 -13.64
CA ASN A 507 21.73 5.03 -15.08
C ASN A 507 21.00 6.33 -15.44
N ALA A 508 20.02 6.74 -14.63
CA ALA A 508 19.41 8.07 -14.73
C ALA A 508 20.41 9.22 -14.46
N GLY A 509 21.55 8.96 -13.79
CA GLY A 509 22.55 9.97 -13.48
C GLY A 509 21.93 11.16 -12.74
N THR A 510 22.11 12.36 -13.28
CA THR A 510 21.52 13.62 -12.74
C THR A 510 20.40 14.17 -13.63
N THR A 511 19.74 13.31 -14.40
CA THR A 511 18.87 13.75 -15.52
C THR A 511 17.38 13.90 -15.19
N MET A 512 16.96 13.63 -13.95
CA MET A 512 15.62 14.00 -13.49
C MET A 512 15.67 15.39 -12.88
N TYR A 513 15.00 16.34 -13.52
CA TYR A 513 15.04 17.76 -13.19
C TYR A 513 13.77 18.24 -12.48
N ILE A 514 13.82 19.42 -11.86
CA ILE A 514 12.61 20.22 -11.67
C ILE A 514 12.60 21.28 -12.77
N HIS A 515 11.58 21.27 -13.64
CA HIS A 515 11.51 22.19 -14.77
C HIS A 515 10.09 22.64 -15.11
N LYS A 516 10.01 23.68 -15.95
CA LYS A 516 8.76 24.14 -16.52
C LYS A 516 8.16 23.06 -17.43
N GLY A 517 6.92 22.66 -17.19
CA GLY A 517 6.18 21.81 -18.11
C GLY A 517 5.33 22.60 -19.10
N GLY A 518 4.48 21.91 -19.85
CA GLY A 518 3.60 22.53 -20.85
C GLY A 518 2.29 23.06 -20.26
N THR A 519 1.54 23.82 -21.06
CA THR A 519 0.20 24.29 -20.66
C THR A 519 -0.88 23.22 -20.81
N SER A 520 -0.69 22.27 -21.73
CA SER A 520 -1.66 21.21 -22.04
C SER A 520 -1.15 19.79 -21.78
N PHE A 521 0.11 19.64 -21.34
CA PHE A 521 0.75 18.37 -21.02
C PHE A 521 1.92 18.63 -20.08
N THR A 522 2.26 17.67 -19.21
CA THR A 522 3.28 17.90 -18.19
C THR A 522 4.70 17.85 -18.76
N GLY A 523 4.91 17.10 -19.83
CA GLY A 523 6.06 17.24 -20.73
C GLY A 523 7.35 16.59 -20.23
N SER A 524 7.24 15.51 -19.46
CA SER A 524 8.40 14.75 -19.03
C SER A 524 8.16 13.24 -18.94
N ALA A 525 9.22 12.46 -19.15
CA ALA A 525 9.28 11.01 -18.93
C ALA A 525 9.88 10.64 -17.56
N GLY A 526 9.96 11.60 -16.62
CA GLY A 526 10.32 11.32 -15.22
C GLY A 526 10.82 12.49 -14.36
N CYS A 527 10.93 13.70 -14.93
CA CYS A 527 11.22 14.92 -14.19
C CYS A 527 9.99 15.39 -13.38
N GLN A 528 10.25 16.31 -12.46
CA GLN A 528 9.23 17.03 -11.70
C GLN A 528 8.88 18.28 -12.49
N THR A 529 7.62 18.43 -12.85
CA THR A 529 7.18 19.54 -13.69
C THR A 529 6.10 20.36 -13.01
N LEU A 530 6.14 21.67 -13.23
CA LEU A 530 5.09 22.59 -12.79
C LEU A 530 4.48 23.29 -14.02
N PRO A 531 3.22 23.72 -13.95
CA PRO A 531 2.66 24.64 -14.93
C PRO A 531 3.55 25.88 -15.11
N PRO A 532 3.58 26.51 -16.29
CA PRO A 532 4.45 27.67 -16.54
C PRO A 532 4.41 28.77 -15.48
N ALA A 533 3.20 29.16 -15.05
CA ALA A 533 3.02 30.21 -14.05
C ALA A 533 3.55 29.80 -12.67
N ASP A 534 3.26 28.57 -12.23
CA ASP A 534 3.74 28.03 -10.95
C ASP A 534 5.25 27.84 -10.95
N PHE A 535 5.83 27.39 -12.06
CA PHE A 535 7.29 27.26 -12.18
C PHE A 535 7.99 28.61 -12.08
N ASP A 536 7.49 29.62 -12.78
CA ASP A 536 8.05 30.98 -12.73
C ASP A 536 7.89 31.57 -11.32
N ALA A 537 6.73 31.40 -10.70
CA ALA A 537 6.49 31.80 -9.33
C ALA A 537 7.38 31.07 -8.32
N LEU A 538 7.64 29.77 -8.52
CA LEU A 538 8.56 28.98 -7.71
C LEU A 538 9.97 29.55 -7.82
N ARG A 539 10.45 29.82 -9.05
CA ARG A 539 11.78 30.42 -9.28
C ARG A 539 11.91 31.77 -8.58
N THR A 540 10.94 32.66 -8.75
CA THR A 540 10.94 33.96 -8.07
C THR A 540 10.96 33.81 -6.55
N SER A 541 10.24 32.81 -6.02
CA SER A 541 10.16 32.57 -4.57
C SER A 541 11.47 32.01 -4.02
N VAL A 542 12.06 31.03 -4.70
CA VAL A 542 13.37 30.46 -4.34
C VAL A 542 14.46 31.54 -4.37
N GLY A 543 14.45 32.38 -5.40
CA GLY A 543 15.45 33.44 -5.59
C GLY A 543 16.81 32.88 -6.04
N GLU A 544 17.88 33.55 -5.64
CA GLU A 544 19.26 33.24 -6.07
C GLU A 544 19.94 32.14 -5.22
N GLN A 545 19.18 31.23 -4.61
CA GLN A 545 19.77 30.16 -3.82
C GLN A 545 20.64 29.24 -4.70
N PRO A 546 21.87 28.91 -4.26
CA PRO A 546 22.79 28.06 -5.03
C PRO A 546 22.32 26.60 -5.10
N SER A 547 21.42 26.20 -4.19
CA SER A 547 20.75 24.92 -4.18
C SER A 547 19.27 25.06 -3.82
N LEU A 548 18.48 24.09 -4.26
CA LEU A 548 17.12 23.85 -3.83
C LEU A 548 17.05 22.43 -3.27
N ASP A 549 16.82 22.33 -1.97
CA ASP A 549 16.55 21.05 -1.32
C ASP A 549 15.13 20.63 -1.63
N TYR A 550 14.95 19.35 -1.93
CA TYR A 550 13.71 18.78 -2.42
C TYR A 550 13.38 17.49 -1.69
N ILE A 551 12.23 17.47 -1.02
CA ILE A 551 11.70 16.29 -0.34
C ILE A 551 10.49 15.78 -1.13
N LEU A 552 10.54 14.53 -1.57
CA LEU A 552 9.46 13.89 -2.31
C LEU A 552 8.86 12.76 -1.46
N ILE A 553 7.55 12.84 -1.22
CA ILE A 553 6.82 11.90 -0.36
C ILE A 553 5.68 11.27 -1.17
N ASN A 554 5.44 9.97 -1.02
CA ASN A 554 4.25 9.31 -1.57
C ASN A 554 3.06 9.53 -0.63
N ALA A 555 1.94 10.02 -1.15
CA ALA A 555 0.73 10.34 -0.39
C ALA A 555 -0.21 9.14 -0.15
N SER A 556 0.29 7.91 -0.32
CA SER A 556 -0.46 6.64 -0.23
C SER A 556 -1.05 6.37 1.15
#